data_AF-A0A9P6X8Q6-F1
#
_entry.id   AF-A0A9P6X8Q6-F1
#
_cell.length_a   1.000
_cell.length_b   1.000
_cell.length_c   1.000
_cell.angle_alpha   90.00
_cell.angle_beta   90.00
_cell.angle_gamma   90.00
#
_symmetry.space_group_name_H-M   'P 1'
#
loop_
_entity.id
_entity.type
_entity.pdbx_description
1 polymer ?
#
loop_
_entity_poly.entity_id
_entity_poly.type
_entity_poly.pdbx_seq_one_letter_code
_entity_poly.pdbx_strand_id
1 'polypeptide(L)'
;MELPEEMWDELNSSSRNELHSNSKRFIRDTQRYVVRDWTKTPVINKPFMADLKRYQVEAKQVISSRYDDSGKLRIVGRSAANIFEGLSAYMESGDQETFLQVMEKVRRLSIFSFATSQKNNREAKELTLAALRLPQHAKHPEDQHVEDDTKRMVFSNQDVEKIHQARYESSILRNATSIQ
;
A
#
# COMPACT_ATOMS: atom_id res chain seq x y z
N MET A 1 -16.70 13.54 -9.50
CA MET A 1 -16.49 14.01 -8.11
C MET A 1 -15.01 13.83 -7.83
N GLU A 2 -14.32 14.91 -7.49
CA GLU A 2 -12.88 14.91 -7.23
C GLU A 2 -12.60 14.79 -5.73
N LEU A 3 -11.42 14.28 -5.37
CA LEU A 3 -10.98 14.26 -3.98
C LEU A 3 -10.76 15.71 -3.51
N PRO A 4 -11.16 16.08 -2.29
CA PRO A 4 -10.94 17.44 -1.77
C PRO A 4 -9.47 17.88 -1.89
N GLU A 5 -9.27 19.13 -2.30
CA GLU A 5 -7.97 19.73 -2.64
C GLU A 5 -6.93 19.52 -1.53
N GLU A 6 -7.28 19.81 -0.28
CA GLU A 6 -6.38 19.64 0.87
C GLU A 6 -5.83 18.21 1.02
N MET A 7 -6.66 17.19 0.72
CA MET A 7 -6.23 15.79 0.77
C MET A 7 -5.37 15.46 -0.46
N TRP A 8 -5.73 16.02 -1.61
CA TRP A 8 -4.99 15.86 -2.86
C TRP A 8 -3.57 16.43 -2.72
N ASP A 9 -3.47 17.64 -2.18
CA ASP A 9 -2.22 18.33 -1.92
C ASP A 9 -1.36 17.55 -0.95
N GLU A 10 -1.88 17.12 0.22
CA GLU A 10 -1.07 16.36 1.16
C GLU A 10 -0.56 15.05 0.54
N LEU A 11 -1.37 14.35 -0.25
CA LEU A 11 -0.98 13.09 -0.88
C LEU A 11 0.10 13.24 -1.96
N ASN A 12 0.13 14.37 -2.67
CA ASN A 12 1.01 14.56 -3.84
C ASN A 12 2.19 15.49 -3.58
N SER A 13 2.07 16.44 -2.65
CA SER A 13 3.15 17.35 -2.27
C SER A 13 4.05 16.80 -1.16
N SER A 14 3.52 15.93 -0.29
CA SER A 14 4.30 15.35 0.80
C SER A 14 5.30 14.32 0.27
N SER A 15 6.50 14.33 0.84
CA SER A 15 7.47 13.26 0.64
C SER A 15 6.98 11.93 1.21
N ARG A 16 7.55 10.83 0.72
CA ARG A 16 7.25 9.48 1.24
C ARG A 16 7.54 9.35 2.74
N ASN A 17 8.57 10.04 3.23
CA ASN A 17 8.96 9.99 4.64
C ASN A 17 7.96 10.76 5.52
N GLU A 18 7.42 11.86 5.02
CA GLU A 18 6.37 12.64 5.69
C GLU A 18 5.08 11.84 5.76
N LEU A 19 4.60 11.27 4.64
CA LEU A 19 3.40 10.42 4.63
C LEU A 19 3.53 9.21 5.57
N HIS A 20 4.73 8.61 5.64
CA HIS A 20 5.00 7.50 6.57
C HIS A 20 4.98 7.96 8.03
N SER A 21 5.55 9.13 8.33
CA SER A 21 5.56 9.71 9.67
C SER A 21 4.15 10.12 10.12
N ASN A 22 3.37 10.72 9.22
CA ASN A 22 1.97 11.07 9.43
C ASN A 22 1.13 9.82 9.67
N SER A 23 1.34 8.75 8.88
CA SER A 23 0.68 7.47 9.08
C SER A 23 0.98 6.87 10.45
N LYS A 24 2.24 6.88 10.90
CA LYS A 24 2.60 6.42 12.25
C LYS A 24 1.93 7.23 13.36
N ARG A 25 1.81 8.55 13.17
CA ARG A 25 1.11 9.43 14.11
C ARG A 25 -0.37 9.08 14.15
N PHE A 26 -1.02 8.98 12.99
CA PHE A 26 -2.42 8.58 12.87
C PHE A 26 -2.73 7.24 13.55
N ILE A 27 -1.92 6.21 13.31
CA ILE A 27 -2.10 4.89 13.95
C ILE A 27 -2.01 4.98 15.48
N ARG A 28 -1.11 5.82 16.00
CA ARG A 28 -0.91 6.03 17.44
C ARG A 28 -2.11 6.74 18.06
N ASP A 29 -2.62 7.76 17.37
CA ASP A 29 -3.70 8.61 17.83
C ASP A 29 -5.08 7.93 17.68
N THR A 30 -5.18 6.90 16.85
CA THR A 30 -6.41 6.10 16.69
C THR A 30 -6.72 5.34 17.98
N GLN A 31 -7.94 5.48 18.49
CA GLN A 31 -8.35 4.88 19.76
C GLN A 31 -8.27 3.36 19.71
N ARG A 32 -7.87 2.80 20.86
CA ARG A 32 -7.81 1.36 21.07
C ARG A 32 -9.10 0.88 21.70
N TYR A 33 -9.94 0.25 20.90
CA TYR A 33 -11.10 -0.48 21.39
C TYR A 33 -10.69 -1.79 22.07
N VAL A 34 -11.51 -2.28 22.99
CA VAL A 34 -11.34 -3.62 23.57
C VAL A 34 -11.33 -4.63 22.43
N VAL A 35 -10.22 -5.35 22.34
CA VAL A 35 -9.91 -6.19 21.18
C VAL A 35 -10.51 -7.58 21.37
N ARG A 36 -11.57 -7.90 20.60
CA ARG A 36 -12.08 -9.28 20.44
C ARG A 36 -11.19 -10.04 19.45
N ASP A 37 -11.25 -11.36 19.41
CA ASP A 37 -10.21 -12.16 18.72
C ASP A 37 -9.96 -11.78 17.26
N TRP A 38 -11.00 -11.53 16.46
CA TRP A 38 -10.84 -11.11 15.06
C TRP A 38 -10.34 -9.67 14.89
N THR A 39 -10.32 -8.85 15.96
CA THR A 39 -9.75 -7.50 15.96
C THR A 39 -8.27 -7.47 16.38
N LYS A 40 -7.67 -8.63 16.69
CA LYS A 40 -6.22 -8.80 16.87
C LYS A 40 -5.56 -9.12 15.54
N THR A 41 -4.32 -8.67 15.36
CA THR A 41 -3.51 -9.13 14.23
C THR A 41 -3.03 -10.55 14.52
N PRO A 42 -3.39 -11.55 13.70
CA PRO A 42 -2.89 -12.90 13.87
C PRO A 42 -1.38 -12.95 13.62
N VAL A 43 -0.70 -13.85 14.32
CA VAL A 43 0.74 -14.07 14.19
C VAL A 43 0.96 -15.55 13.91
N ILE A 44 1.83 -15.84 12.94
CA ILE A 44 2.22 -17.22 12.64
C ILE A 44 3.00 -17.79 13.84
N ASN A 45 2.57 -18.96 14.34
CA ASN A 45 3.26 -19.61 15.45
C ASN A 45 4.71 -19.93 15.07
N LYS A 46 5.64 -19.61 15.98
CA LYS A 46 7.09 -19.77 15.77
C LYS A 46 7.52 -21.15 15.23
N PRO A 47 6.95 -22.29 15.68
CA PRO A 47 7.35 -23.60 15.18
C PRO A 47 7.17 -23.78 13.67
N PHE A 48 6.11 -23.21 13.09
CA PHE A 48 5.80 -23.36 11.66
C PHE A 48 6.62 -22.46 10.74
N MET A 49 7.43 -21.55 11.30
CA MET A 49 8.23 -20.61 10.51
C MET A 49 9.32 -21.31 9.69
N ALA A 50 9.87 -22.43 10.18
CA ALA A 50 10.85 -23.22 9.45
C ALA A 50 10.21 -23.92 8.25
N ASP A 51 9.03 -24.50 8.44
CA ASP A 51 8.29 -25.22 7.40
C ASP A 51 7.82 -24.26 6.30
N LEU A 52 7.34 -23.07 6.67
CA LEU A 52 6.97 -22.02 5.71
C LEU A 52 8.16 -21.54 4.86
N LYS A 53 9.35 -21.42 5.47
CA LYS A 53 10.57 -21.07 4.73
C LYS A 53 10.99 -22.19 3.76
N ARG A 54 10.72 -23.45 4.11
CA ARG A 54 11.05 -24.64 3.30
C ARG A 54 10.11 -24.84 2.12
N TYR A 55 8.83 -24.51 2.26
CA TYR A 55 7.83 -24.67 1.21
C TYR A 55 8.03 -23.68 0.06
N GLN A 56 8.12 -22.37 0.35
CA GLN A 56 8.49 -21.32 -0.60
C GLN A 56 8.61 -19.97 0.13
N VAL A 57 9.71 -19.24 -0.09
CA VAL A 57 9.90 -17.88 0.47
C VAL A 57 8.75 -16.93 0.08
N GLU A 58 8.22 -17.13 -1.12
CA GLU A 58 7.09 -16.38 -1.70
C GLU A 58 5.79 -16.58 -0.88
N ALA A 59 5.49 -17.81 -0.44
CA ALA A 59 4.28 -18.09 0.35
C ALA A 59 4.29 -17.36 1.70
N LYS A 60 5.44 -17.35 2.38
CA LYS A 60 5.61 -16.60 3.63
C LYS A 60 5.43 -15.09 3.43
N GLN A 61 5.98 -14.54 2.34
CA GLN A 61 5.85 -13.12 2.02
C GLN A 61 4.37 -12.74 1.77
N VAL A 62 3.66 -13.55 0.98
CA VAL A 62 2.23 -13.34 0.69
C VAL A 62 1.40 -13.40 1.96
N ILE A 63 1.57 -14.42 2.82
CA ILE A 63 0.82 -14.54 4.07
C ILE A 63 1.09 -13.33 4.99
N SER A 64 2.35 -12.92 5.11
CA SER A 64 2.72 -11.77 5.95
C SER A 64 2.09 -10.47 5.43
N SER A 65 2.11 -10.26 4.11
CA SER A 65 1.46 -9.11 3.45
C SER A 65 -0.05 -9.10 3.71
N ARG A 66 -0.74 -10.25 3.64
CA ARG A 66 -2.18 -10.33 3.95
C ARG A 66 -2.50 -9.96 5.40
N TYR A 67 -1.68 -10.40 6.36
CA TYR A 67 -1.87 -10.01 7.76
C TYR A 67 -1.59 -8.52 8.01
N ASP A 68 -0.61 -7.95 7.31
CA ASP A 68 -0.32 -6.51 7.35
C ASP A 68 -1.50 -5.70 6.79
N ASP A 69 -2.02 -6.04 5.61
CA ASP A 69 -3.18 -5.40 4.99
C ASP A 69 -4.43 -5.48 5.87
N SER A 70 -4.69 -6.66 6.44
CA SER A 70 -5.76 -6.84 7.42
C SER A 70 -5.55 -5.95 8.66
N GLY A 71 -4.29 -5.74 9.08
CA GLY A 71 -3.93 -4.81 10.16
C GLY A 71 -4.27 -3.36 9.82
N LYS A 72 -3.98 -2.91 8.60
CA LYS A 72 -4.33 -1.57 8.11
C LYS A 72 -5.84 -1.39 8.04
N LEU A 73 -6.59 -2.39 7.58
CA LEU A 73 -8.06 -2.37 7.59
C LEU A 73 -8.66 -2.28 9.00
N ARG A 74 -8.04 -2.95 9.99
CA ARG A 74 -8.46 -2.81 11.39
C ARG A 74 -8.24 -1.37 11.91
N ILE A 75 -7.17 -0.69 11.50
CA ILE A 75 -6.94 0.72 11.84
C ILE A 75 -8.03 1.60 11.22
N VAL A 76 -8.33 1.41 9.93
CA VAL A 76 -9.42 2.11 9.23
C VAL A 76 -10.74 1.93 9.95
N GLY A 77 -11.09 0.69 10.31
CA GLY A 77 -12.32 0.38 11.05
C GLY A 77 -12.38 1.04 12.43
N ARG A 78 -11.28 1.08 13.19
CA ARG A 78 -11.23 1.78 14.48
C ARG A 78 -11.39 3.29 14.32
N SER A 79 -10.74 3.88 13.32
CA SER A 79 -10.90 5.31 13.04
C SER A 79 -12.33 5.64 12.59
N ALA A 80 -12.97 4.77 11.80
CA ALA A 80 -14.36 4.94 11.42
C ALA A 80 -15.31 4.88 12.64
N ALA A 81 -15.06 3.97 13.58
CA ALA A 81 -15.80 3.93 14.85
C ALA A 81 -15.59 5.21 15.69
N ASN A 82 -14.36 5.74 15.73
CA ASN A 82 -14.08 7.02 16.40
C ASN A 82 -14.80 8.21 15.74
N ILE A 83 -14.93 8.21 14.42
CA ILE A 83 -15.71 9.22 13.68
C ILE A 83 -17.19 9.09 14.04
N PHE A 84 -17.73 7.87 14.08
CA PHE A 84 -19.12 7.62 14.45
C PHE A 84 -19.46 8.11 15.86
N GLU A 85 -18.60 7.80 16.84
CA GLU A 85 -18.77 8.29 18.22
C GLU A 85 -18.70 9.82 18.29
N GLY A 86 -17.75 10.44 17.59
CA GLY A 86 -17.63 11.90 17.55
C GLY A 86 -18.83 12.58 16.89
N LEU A 87 -19.37 12.00 15.82
CA LEU A 87 -20.61 12.49 15.18
C LEU A 87 -21.80 12.37 16.12
N SER A 88 -21.90 11.26 16.86
CA SER A 88 -22.98 11.07 17.84
C SER A 88 -22.90 12.12 18.96
N ALA A 89 -21.69 12.37 19.49
CA ALA A 89 -21.46 13.41 20.49
C ALA A 89 -21.76 14.82 19.96
N TYR A 90 -21.43 15.10 18.69
CA TYR A 90 -21.81 16.36 18.05
C TYR A 90 -23.32 16.50 17.90
N MET A 91 -24.04 15.43 17.51
CA MET A 91 -25.50 15.47 17.38
C MET A 91 -26.19 15.77 18.72
N GLU A 92 -25.63 15.30 19.83
CA GLU A 92 -26.16 15.56 21.18
C GLU A 92 -25.85 16.97 21.68
N SER A 93 -24.64 17.47 21.42
CA SER A 93 -24.15 18.73 21.98
C SER A 93 -24.33 19.96 21.07
N GLY A 94 -24.35 19.76 19.75
CA GLY A 94 -24.23 20.83 18.76
C GLY A 94 -22.86 21.52 18.76
N ASP A 95 -21.86 20.97 19.45
CA ASP A 95 -20.57 21.63 19.65
C ASP A 95 -19.72 21.68 18.37
N GLN A 96 -19.45 22.90 17.91
CA GLN A 96 -18.67 23.14 16.70
C GLN A 96 -17.23 22.62 16.81
N GLU A 97 -16.62 22.66 18.00
CA GLU A 97 -15.27 22.14 18.19
C GLU A 97 -15.23 20.62 17.95
N THR A 98 -16.18 19.88 18.53
CA THR A 98 -16.35 18.45 18.31
C THR A 98 -16.53 18.13 16.83
N PHE A 99 -17.33 18.91 16.09
CA PHE A 99 -17.50 18.73 14.65
C PHE A 99 -16.19 18.92 13.88
N LEU A 100 -15.41 19.96 14.17
CA LEU A 100 -14.13 20.22 13.53
C LEU A 100 -13.12 19.09 13.82
N GLN A 101 -13.09 18.57 15.05
CA GLN A 101 -12.25 17.42 15.40
C GLN A 101 -12.64 16.16 14.61
N VAL A 102 -13.93 15.93 14.39
CA VAL A 102 -14.42 14.82 13.56
C VAL A 102 -14.00 15.00 12.10
N MET A 103 -14.12 16.20 11.54
CA MET A 103 -13.71 16.49 10.17
C MET A 103 -12.21 16.22 9.96
N GLU A 104 -11.36 16.63 10.91
CA GLU A 104 -9.93 16.34 10.86
C GLU A 104 -9.64 14.82 10.93
N LYS A 105 -10.41 14.05 11.73
CA LYS A 105 -10.29 12.59 11.77
C LYS A 105 -10.67 11.96 10.42
N VAL A 106 -11.72 12.44 9.76
CA VAL A 106 -12.11 12.00 8.41
C VAL A 106 -10.99 12.29 7.41
N ARG A 107 -10.45 13.51 7.43
CA ARG A 107 -9.34 13.91 6.55
C ARG A 107 -8.12 13.01 6.70
N ARG A 108 -7.67 12.78 7.95
CA ARG A 108 -6.54 11.89 8.25
C ARG A 108 -6.81 10.44 7.87
N LEU A 109 -8.03 9.93 8.09
CA LEU A 109 -8.43 8.58 7.68
C LEU A 109 -8.35 8.41 6.16
N SER A 110 -8.85 9.39 5.41
CA SER A 110 -8.78 9.38 3.94
C SER A 110 -7.34 9.36 3.45
N ILE A 111 -6.50 10.26 3.97
CA ILE A 111 -5.08 10.35 3.59
C ILE A 111 -4.35 9.05 3.95
N PHE A 112 -4.54 8.52 5.16
CA PHE A 112 -3.95 7.25 5.56
C PHE A 112 -4.35 6.10 4.62
N SER A 113 -5.62 6.04 4.24
CA SER A 113 -6.16 4.99 3.37
C SER A 113 -5.60 5.08 1.94
N PHE A 114 -5.56 6.28 1.37
CA PHE A 114 -4.99 6.49 0.03
C PHE A 114 -3.47 6.29 0.01
N ALA A 115 -2.73 6.83 0.98
CA ALA A 115 -1.29 6.64 1.09
C ALA A 115 -0.94 5.15 1.28
N THR A 116 -1.74 4.42 2.07
CA THR A 116 -1.64 2.96 2.22
C THR A 116 -1.87 2.24 0.90
N SER A 117 -2.92 2.61 0.16
CA SER A 117 -3.22 2.02 -1.15
C SER A 117 -2.08 2.25 -2.15
N GLN A 118 -1.53 3.47 -2.21
CA GLN A 118 -0.37 3.77 -3.05
C GLN A 118 0.85 2.92 -2.68
N LYS A 119 1.12 2.75 -1.38
CA LYS A 119 2.20 1.89 -0.89
C LYS A 119 1.98 0.43 -1.33
N ASN A 120 0.78 -0.11 -1.13
CA ASN A 120 0.45 -1.47 -1.53
C ASN A 120 0.61 -1.68 -3.04
N ASN A 121 0.21 -0.70 -3.87
CA ASN A 121 0.39 -0.77 -5.32
C ASN A 121 1.88 -0.80 -5.71
N ARG A 122 2.73 -0.04 -5.02
CA ARG A 122 4.20 -0.07 -5.24
C ARG A 122 4.79 -1.43 -4.87
N GLU A 123 4.45 -1.97 -3.70
CA GLU A 123 4.89 -3.30 -3.27
C GLU A 123 4.43 -4.39 -4.25
N ALA A 124 3.20 -4.29 -4.78
CA ALA A 124 2.70 -5.20 -5.81
C ALA A 124 3.46 -5.06 -7.14
N LYS A 125 3.79 -3.83 -7.57
CA LYS A 125 4.63 -3.57 -8.75
C LYS A 125 6.02 -4.17 -8.59
N GLU A 126 6.64 -4.02 -7.42
CA GLU A 126 7.95 -4.62 -7.09
C GLU A 126 7.91 -6.15 -7.11
N LEU A 127 6.89 -6.76 -6.51
CA LEU A 127 6.68 -8.22 -6.58
C LEU A 127 6.46 -8.70 -8.02
N THR A 128 5.72 -7.92 -8.83
CA THR A 128 5.51 -8.22 -10.25
C THR A 128 6.83 -8.18 -11.02
N LEU A 129 7.66 -7.15 -10.81
CA LEU A 129 8.99 -7.04 -11.42
C LEU A 129 9.91 -8.21 -11.02
N ALA A 130 9.88 -8.61 -9.74
CA ALA A 130 10.62 -9.76 -9.26
C ALA A 130 10.18 -11.07 -9.94
N ALA A 131 8.86 -11.27 -10.08
CA ALA A 131 8.29 -12.44 -10.73
C ALA A 131 8.58 -12.50 -12.25
N LEU A 132 8.69 -11.34 -12.91
CA LEU A 132 9.01 -11.25 -14.35
C LEU A 132 10.46 -11.62 -14.68
N ARG A 133 11.32 -11.84 -13.67
CA ARG A 133 12.73 -12.26 -13.79
C ARG A 133 13.52 -11.42 -14.79
N LEU A 134 13.35 -10.11 -14.71
CA LEU A 134 13.96 -9.19 -15.66
C LEU A 134 15.49 -9.14 -15.48
N PRO A 135 16.24 -8.94 -16.59
CA PRO A 135 17.68 -8.64 -16.54
C PRO A 135 17.97 -7.44 -15.62
N GLN A 136 19.14 -7.41 -14.97
CA GLN A 136 19.45 -6.40 -13.95
C GLN A 136 19.30 -4.94 -14.43
N HIS A 137 19.60 -4.66 -15.69
CA HIS A 137 19.49 -3.32 -16.29
C HIS A 137 18.04 -2.87 -16.55
N ALA A 138 17.06 -3.77 -16.50
CA ALA A 138 15.64 -3.48 -16.71
C ALA A 138 14.80 -3.51 -15.42
N LYS A 139 15.44 -3.60 -14.24
CA LYS A 139 14.75 -3.68 -12.94
C LYS A 139 14.17 -2.36 -12.44
N HIS A 140 14.54 -1.24 -13.05
CA HIS A 140 14.11 0.11 -12.64
C HIS A 140 13.44 0.84 -13.81
N PRO A 141 12.25 0.40 -14.26
CA PRO A 141 11.46 1.20 -15.18
C PRO A 141 11.18 2.58 -14.54
N GLU A 142 11.31 3.63 -15.34
CA GLU A 142 10.95 4.98 -14.88
C GLU A 142 9.43 5.08 -14.78
N ASP A 143 8.92 5.70 -13.73
CA ASP A 143 7.47 5.94 -13.56
C ASP A 143 6.98 7.00 -14.56
N GLN A 144 6.92 6.67 -15.85
CA GLN A 144 6.28 7.51 -16.87
C GLN A 144 4.88 6.94 -17.13
N HIS A 145 3.85 7.56 -16.57
CA HIS A 145 2.47 7.14 -16.79
C HIS A 145 2.04 7.44 -18.24
N VAL A 146 1.42 6.45 -18.90
CA VAL A 146 0.65 6.66 -20.13
C VAL A 146 -0.78 6.25 -19.83
N GLU A 147 -1.70 7.17 -20.09
CA GLU A 147 -3.13 7.04 -19.83
C GLU A 147 -3.79 6.17 -20.92
N ASP A 148 -4.40 5.07 -20.49
CA ASP A 148 -5.63 4.56 -21.09
C ASP A 148 -6.74 5.01 -20.13
N ASP A 149 -7.66 5.85 -20.63
CA ASP A 149 -8.73 6.51 -19.87
C ASP A 149 -9.62 5.54 -19.08
N THR A 150 -9.58 4.25 -19.38
CA THR A 150 -10.37 3.24 -18.67
C THR A 150 -9.59 2.36 -17.71
N LYS A 151 -8.26 2.22 -17.86
CA LYS A 151 -7.44 1.32 -17.05
C LYS A 151 -6.04 1.85 -16.80
N ARG A 152 -5.70 2.02 -15.52
CA ARG A 152 -4.30 2.24 -15.12
C ARG A 152 -3.50 0.94 -15.23
N MET A 153 -2.62 0.88 -16.23
CA MET A 153 -1.66 -0.22 -16.37
C MET A 153 -0.57 -0.16 -15.29
N VAL A 154 -0.08 -1.31 -14.85
CA VAL A 154 1.02 -1.42 -13.86
C VAL A 154 2.35 -0.92 -14.43
N PHE A 155 2.56 -1.15 -15.73
CA PHE A 155 3.71 -0.72 -16.51
C PHE A 155 3.24 0.18 -17.64
N SER A 156 4.02 1.20 -17.96
CA SER A 156 3.78 2.05 -19.12
C SER A 156 4.14 1.33 -20.43
N ASN A 157 3.73 1.87 -21.57
CA ASN A 157 4.16 1.34 -22.87
C ASN A 157 5.69 1.38 -23.02
N GLN A 158 6.33 2.44 -22.50
CA GLN A 158 7.78 2.55 -22.49
C GLN A 158 8.44 1.50 -21.58
N ASP A 159 7.85 1.22 -20.41
CA ASP A 159 8.34 0.19 -19.50
C ASP A 159 8.27 -1.19 -20.17
N VAL A 160 7.15 -1.47 -20.86
CA VAL A 160 6.93 -2.70 -21.60
C VAL A 160 7.97 -2.85 -22.72
N GLU A 161 8.23 -1.79 -23.50
CA GLU A 161 9.23 -1.79 -24.55
C GLU A 161 10.64 -2.04 -24.01
N LYS A 162 11.04 -1.35 -22.94
CA LYS A 162 12.32 -1.58 -22.24
C LYS A 162 12.45 -3.03 -21.75
N ILE A 163 11.38 -3.60 -21.20
CA ILE A 163 11.33 -5.00 -20.76
C ILE A 163 11.52 -5.96 -21.94
N HIS A 164 10.85 -5.72 -23.06
CA HIS A 164 10.99 -6.55 -24.26
C HIS A 164 12.39 -6.46 -24.85
N GLN A 165 12.94 -5.26 -24.96
CA GLN A 165 14.31 -5.04 -25.44
C GLN A 165 15.34 -5.77 -24.57
N ALA A 166 15.25 -5.61 -23.25
CA ALA A 166 16.15 -6.28 -22.30
C ALA A 166 16.11 -7.81 -22.43
N ARG A 167 14.91 -8.39 -22.63
CA ARG A 167 14.74 -9.82 -22.85
C ARG A 167 15.34 -10.27 -24.18
N TYR A 168 15.14 -9.48 -25.24
CA TYR A 168 15.72 -9.74 -26.55
C TYR A 168 17.26 -9.74 -26.49
N GLU A 169 17.86 -8.69 -25.94
CA GLU A 169 19.32 -8.57 -25.77
C GLU A 169 19.89 -9.74 -24.96
N SER A 170 19.24 -10.10 -23.86
CA SER A 170 19.64 -11.24 -23.03
C SER A 170 19.55 -12.58 -23.77
N SER A 171 18.56 -12.74 -24.66
CA SER A 171 18.42 -13.94 -25.49
C SER A 171 19.52 -14.04 -26.54
N ILE A 172 19.89 -12.92 -27.17
CA ILE A 172 21.00 -12.88 -28.14
C ILE A 172 22.33 -13.22 -27.46
N LEU A 173 22.61 -12.61 -26.30
CA LEU A 173 23.82 -12.90 -25.52
C LEU A 173 23.90 -14.37 -25.14
N ARG A 174 22.80 -14.96 -24.65
CA ARG A 174 22.75 -16.39 -24.27
C ARG A 174 23.03 -17.30 -25.47
N ASN A 175 22.43 -17.00 -26.62
CA ASN A 175 22.62 -17.80 -27.83
C ASN A 175 24.05 -17.66 -28.39
N ALA A 176 24.66 -16.48 -28.29
CA ALA A 176 26.06 -16.27 -28.70
C ALA A 176 27.05 -17.03 -27.81
N THR A 177 26.77 -17.15 -26.50
CA THR A 177 27.61 -17.94 -25.56
C THR A 177 27.38 -19.45 -25.63
N SER A 178 26.27 -19.92 -26.21
CA SER A 178 25.99 -21.36 -26.38
C SER A 178 26.60 -21.98 -27.65
N ILE A 179 27.34 -21.20 -28.46
CA ILE A 179 27.99 -21.65 -29.70
C ILE A 179 29.50 -21.99 -29.47
N GLN A 180 29.95 -22.03 -28.21
CA GLN A 180 31.27 -22.55 -27.81
C GLN A 180 31.13 -23.88 -27.06
#